data_AF-A0A6G1G0Y2-F1
#
_entry.id   AF-A0A6G1G0Y2-F1
#
_cell.length_a   1.000
_cell.length_b   1.000
_cell.length_c   1.000
_cell.angle_alpha   90.00
_cell.angle_beta   90.00
_cell.angle_gamma   90.00
#
_symmetry.space_group_name_H-M   'P 1'
#
loop_
_entity.id
_entity.type
_entity.pdbx_description
1 polymer ?
#
loop_
_entity_poly.entity_id
_entity_poly.type
_entity_poly.pdbx_seq_one_letter_code
_entity_poly.pdbx_strand_id
1 'polypeptide(L)'
;MGQASEGVYAIGSLESFASLSDCPNLSDIIYEAKWFVVYNQYTIGLAPPRTYCRALVFAPTMSIIRKQFVNCIPRWIRRLPQVEEKWDAVLQTLEGHSDGVTAMAFSPGGNTLASGSHDKTVRLWDVASGMVRQTLEGHLDLVAAVAFSPDGKTLASGSRDKTVKLWDAASGAVLKSLGVGDIVETLSFSDDNTSLRTNRGPIPISLSLSDDGPVFQPQVPPLIFVNDEWVCHDTERILWLPPEYRLAKVAVYGSVVALGCGTGRVTIMIFAF
;
A
#
# COMPACT_ATOMS: atom_id res chain seq x y z
N MET A 1 -10.87 -10.23 13.64
CA MET A 1 -9.85 -10.24 12.58
C MET A 1 -9.83 -11.63 12.00
N GLY A 2 -10.03 -11.78 10.69
CA GLY A 2 -10.24 -13.10 10.05
C GLY A 2 -8.93 -13.86 9.85
N GLN A 3 -9.01 -15.18 9.71
CA GLN A 3 -7.85 -16.07 9.51
C GLN A 3 -6.97 -15.68 8.30
N ALA A 4 -7.54 -14.97 7.32
CA ALA A 4 -6.81 -14.46 6.16
C ALA A 4 -5.83 -13.31 6.50
N SER A 5 -6.19 -12.38 7.40
CA SER A 5 -5.31 -11.26 7.77
C SER A 5 -4.09 -11.72 8.57
N GLU A 6 -4.23 -12.78 9.38
CA GLU A 6 -3.10 -13.42 10.08
C GLU A 6 -2.18 -14.14 9.11
N GLY A 7 -2.73 -14.80 8.07
CA GLY A 7 -1.94 -15.45 7.03
C GLY A 7 -1.10 -14.48 6.21
N VAL A 8 -1.67 -13.32 5.81
CA VAL A 8 -0.91 -12.27 5.10
C VAL A 8 0.18 -11.68 5.99
N TYR A 9 -0.11 -11.45 7.28
CA TYR A 9 0.89 -10.96 8.24
C TYR A 9 2.04 -11.96 8.45
N ALA A 10 1.72 -13.26 8.52
CA ALA A 10 2.71 -14.33 8.61
C ALA A 10 3.59 -14.41 7.35
N ILE A 11 3.01 -14.20 6.16
CA ILE A 11 3.76 -14.13 4.89
C ILE A 11 4.68 -12.89 4.89
N GLY A 12 4.21 -11.72 5.31
CA GLY A 12 5.05 -10.52 5.42
C GLY A 12 6.22 -10.71 6.40
N SER A 13 6.01 -11.46 7.49
CA SER A 13 7.09 -11.85 8.40
C SER A 13 8.09 -12.79 7.71
N LEU A 14 7.60 -13.78 6.95
CA LEU A 14 8.44 -14.70 6.16
C LEU A 14 9.25 -13.97 5.07
N GLU A 15 8.70 -12.95 4.41
CA GLU A 15 9.42 -12.10 3.44
C GLU A 15 10.67 -11.48 4.07
N SER A 16 10.55 -10.94 5.29
CA SER A 16 11.68 -10.33 6.00
C SER A 16 12.80 -11.33 6.34
N PHE A 17 12.45 -12.60 6.57
CA PHE A 17 13.42 -13.67 6.77
C PHE A 17 14.02 -14.16 5.45
N ALA A 18 13.23 -14.19 4.38
CA ALA A 18 13.70 -14.62 3.07
C ALA A 18 14.75 -13.67 2.49
N SER A 19 14.59 -12.36 2.71
CA SER A 19 15.59 -11.35 2.34
C SER A 19 16.93 -11.49 3.08
N LEU A 20 16.96 -12.27 4.17
CA LEU A 20 18.18 -12.58 4.93
C LEU A 20 18.77 -13.96 4.58
N SER A 21 18.10 -14.73 3.72
CA SER A 21 18.50 -16.09 3.37
C SER A 21 19.02 -16.16 1.93
N ASP A 22 20.16 -16.82 1.70
CA ASP A 22 20.72 -17.07 0.35
C ASP A 22 19.95 -18.17 -0.43
N CYS A 23 18.64 -18.31 -0.19
CA CYS A 23 17.80 -19.32 -0.82
C CYS A 23 16.92 -18.69 -1.91
N PRO A 24 17.37 -18.66 -3.18
CA PRO A 24 16.62 -18.00 -4.27
C PRO A 24 15.23 -18.60 -4.52
N ASN A 25 15.02 -19.89 -4.25
CA ASN A 25 13.70 -20.51 -4.40
C ASN A 25 12.72 -20.10 -3.29
N LEU A 26 13.21 -19.62 -2.14
CA LEU A 26 12.36 -19.29 -1.00
C LEU A 26 11.68 -17.93 -1.19
N SER A 27 12.40 -16.95 -1.74
CA SER A 27 11.83 -15.64 -2.10
C SER A 27 10.70 -15.80 -3.12
N ASP A 28 10.92 -16.59 -4.17
CA ASP A 28 9.92 -16.82 -5.22
C ASP A 28 8.66 -17.50 -4.69
N ILE A 29 8.80 -18.50 -3.81
CA ILE A 29 7.67 -19.20 -3.20
C ILE A 29 6.89 -18.27 -2.27
N ILE A 30 7.58 -17.47 -1.45
CA ILE A 30 6.92 -16.55 -0.52
C ILE A 30 6.19 -15.44 -1.28
N TYR A 31 6.82 -14.92 -2.34
CA TYR A 31 6.20 -13.95 -3.23
C TYR A 31 4.92 -14.51 -3.89
N GLU A 32 4.99 -15.70 -4.48
CA GLU A 32 3.82 -16.38 -5.06
C GLU A 32 2.77 -16.73 -4.00
N ALA A 33 3.17 -17.05 -2.76
CA ALA A 33 2.24 -17.28 -1.66
C ALA A 33 1.47 -16.01 -1.30
N LYS A 34 2.12 -14.84 -1.32
CA LYS A 34 1.47 -13.55 -1.09
C LYS A 34 0.40 -13.27 -2.16
N TRP A 35 0.77 -13.43 -3.43
CA TRP A 35 -0.17 -13.32 -4.55
C TRP A 35 -1.36 -14.26 -4.38
N PHE A 36 -1.10 -15.53 -4.08
CA PHE A 36 -2.13 -16.52 -3.88
C PHE A 36 -3.11 -16.13 -2.75
N VAL A 37 -2.59 -15.69 -1.60
CA VAL A 37 -3.41 -15.34 -0.45
C VAL A 37 -4.20 -14.06 -0.68
N VAL A 38 -3.58 -12.99 -1.21
CA VAL A 38 -4.27 -11.72 -1.45
C VAL A 38 -5.31 -11.86 -2.55
N TYR A 39 -4.98 -12.53 -3.66
CA TYR A 39 -5.93 -12.74 -4.76
C TYR A 39 -7.13 -13.57 -4.32
N ASN A 40 -6.91 -14.61 -3.51
CA ASN A 40 -7.96 -15.49 -3.04
C ASN A 40 -8.51 -15.12 -1.65
N GLN A 41 -8.19 -13.92 -1.14
CA GLN A 41 -8.46 -13.54 0.24
C GLN A 41 -9.93 -13.68 0.62
N TYR A 42 -10.84 -13.35 -0.30
CA TYR A 42 -12.28 -13.47 -0.10
C TYR A 42 -12.70 -14.93 0.09
N THR A 43 -12.21 -15.81 -0.80
CA THR A 43 -12.46 -17.25 -0.75
C THR A 43 -11.84 -17.88 0.50
N ILE A 44 -10.62 -17.47 0.87
CA ILE A 44 -9.89 -17.95 2.05
C ILE A 44 -10.59 -17.50 3.33
N GLY A 45 -11.06 -16.26 3.40
CA GLY A 45 -11.73 -15.69 4.58
C GLY A 45 -13.10 -16.30 4.86
N LEU A 46 -13.79 -16.82 3.84
CA LEU A 46 -15.12 -17.41 3.97
C LEU A 46 -15.11 -18.94 4.13
N ALA A 47 -14.04 -19.62 3.73
CA ALA A 47 -14.03 -21.07 3.64
C ALA A 47 -13.29 -21.74 4.81
N PRO A 48 -13.79 -22.87 5.34
CA PRO A 48 -13.08 -23.64 6.36
C PRO A 48 -11.67 -24.07 5.90
N PRO A 49 -10.72 -24.36 6.82
CA PRO A 49 -9.33 -24.65 6.47
C PRO A 49 -9.09 -25.79 5.47
N ARG A 50 -10.04 -26.72 5.34
CA ARG A 50 -9.97 -27.85 4.39
C ARG A 50 -10.38 -27.49 2.97
N THR A 51 -10.78 -26.25 2.73
CA THR A 51 -11.33 -25.79 1.44
C THR A 51 -10.37 -24.93 0.62
N TYR A 52 -9.20 -24.58 1.17
CA TYR A 52 -8.17 -23.79 0.46
C TYR A 52 -7.69 -24.43 -0.83
N CYS A 53 -7.77 -25.76 -0.95
CA CYS A 53 -7.46 -26.46 -2.20
C CYS A 53 -8.36 -26.04 -3.37
N ARG A 54 -9.50 -25.39 -3.11
CA ARG A 54 -10.35 -24.81 -4.15
C ARG A 54 -9.74 -23.54 -4.76
N ALA A 55 -9.06 -22.72 -3.97
CA ALA A 55 -8.34 -21.54 -4.47
C ALA A 55 -7.16 -21.94 -5.38
N LEU A 56 -6.50 -23.09 -5.10
CA LEU A 56 -5.43 -23.63 -5.97
C LEU A 56 -5.89 -23.89 -7.41
N VAL A 57 -7.17 -24.22 -7.60
CA VAL A 57 -7.75 -24.49 -8.92
C VAL A 57 -7.89 -23.21 -9.75
N PHE A 58 -7.98 -22.04 -9.09
CA PHE A 58 -8.08 -20.73 -9.71
C PHE A 58 -6.72 -20.01 -9.86
N ALA A 59 -5.65 -20.56 -9.28
CA ALA A 59 -4.32 -20.01 -9.46
C ALA A 59 -3.84 -20.18 -10.93
N PRO A 60 -3.04 -19.25 -11.47
CA PRO A 60 -2.51 -19.31 -12.82
C PRO A 60 -1.76 -20.62 -13.10
N THR A 61 -1.75 -21.06 -14.37
CA THR A 61 -1.16 -22.37 -14.73
C THR A 61 0.33 -22.46 -14.44
N MET A 62 1.06 -21.34 -14.48
CA MET A 62 2.50 -21.31 -14.20
C MET A 62 2.85 -21.03 -12.73
N SER A 63 1.87 -20.78 -11.85
CA SER A 63 2.11 -20.48 -10.43
C SER A 63 2.91 -21.59 -9.73
N ILE A 64 3.94 -21.19 -8.98
CA ILE A 64 4.78 -22.10 -8.19
C ILE A 64 3.92 -22.80 -7.14
N ILE A 65 3.04 -22.06 -6.46
CA ILE A 65 2.11 -22.59 -5.46
C ILE A 65 1.18 -23.63 -6.08
N ARG A 66 0.62 -23.35 -7.27
CA ARG A 66 -0.24 -24.34 -7.96
C ARG A 66 0.52 -25.62 -8.29
N LYS A 67 1.74 -25.51 -8.82
CA LYS A 67 2.57 -26.66 -9.20
C LYS A 67 2.96 -27.50 -7.97
N GLN A 68 3.37 -26.84 -6.89
CA GLN A 68 3.82 -27.50 -5.66
C GLN A 68 2.67 -28.21 -4.94
N PHE A 69 1.47 -27.61 -4.92
CA PHE A 69 0.31 -28.14 -4.21
C PHE A 69 -0.74 -28.78 -5.14
N VAL A 70 -0.39 -29.14 -6.37
CA VAL A 70 -1.31 -29.73 -7.35
C VAL A 70 -1.98 -31.02 -6.83
N ASN A 71 -1.27 -31.81 -6.03
CA ASN A 71 -1.77 -33.04 -5.43
C ASN A 71 -2.84 -32.80 -4.36
N CYS A 72 -2.99 -31.57 -3.88
CA CYS A 72 -4.03 -31.17 -2.95
C CYS A 72 -5.38 -30.90 -3.66
N ILE A 73 -5.39 -30.76 -5.00
CA ILE A 73 -6.62 -30.58 -5.78
C ILE A 73 -7.43 -31.90 -5.75
N PRO A 74 -8.71 -31.87 -5.33
CA PRO A 74 -9.51 -33.08 -5.24
C PRO A 74 -9.69 -33.78 -6.58
N ARG A 75 -9.42 -35.10 -6.62
CA ARG A 75 -9.52 -35.94 -7.83
C ARG A 75 -10.91 -36.00 -8.47
N TRP A 76 -11.97 -35.62 -7.73
CA TRP A 76 -13.33 -35.57 -8.27
C TRP A 76 -13.57 -34.35 -9.18
N ILE A 77 -12.69 -33.33 -9.15
CA ILE A 77 -12.71 -32.20 -10.09
C ILE A 77 -12.12 -32.68 -11.41
N ARG A 78 -12.99 -33.02 -12.37
CA ARG A 78 -12.59 -33.56 -13.68
C ARG A 78 -12.27 -32.48 -14.72
N ARG A 79 -12.72 -31.25 -14.50
CA ARG A 79 -12.51 -30.11 -15.41
C ARG A 79 -12.10 -28.90 -14.59
N LEU A 80 -10.96 -28.32 -14.95
CA LEU A 80 -10.43 -27.10 -14.33
C LEU A 80 -10.99 -25.87 -15.07
N PRO A 81 -11.16 -24.74 -14.37
CA PRO A 81 -11.50 -23.48 -15.00
C PRO A 81 -10.38 -23.04 -15.96
N GLN A 82 -10.75 -22.29 -16.98
CA GLN A 82 -9.78 -21.54 -17.78
C GLN A 82 -9.25 -20.40 -16.91
N VAL A 83 -7.93 -20.35 -16.76
CA VAL A 83 -7.22 -19.34 -15.96
C VAL A 83 -6.00 -18.90 -16.75
N GLU A 84 -5.50 -17.72 -16.42
CA GLU A 84 -4.33 -17.12 -17.06
C GLU A 84 -3.06 -17.95 -16.81
N GLU A 85 -2.02 -17.68 -17.60
CA GLU A 85 -0.73 -18.35 -17.43
C GLU A 85 0.02 -17.87 -16.20
N LYS A 86 0.04 -16.55 -15.97
CA LYS A 86 0.71 -15.88 -14.85
C LYS A 86 -0.29 -15.00 -14.10
N TRP A 87 0.10 -14.51 -12.94
CA TRP A 87 -0.65 -13.47 -12.26
C TRP A 87 -0.59 -12.16 -13.07
N ASP A 88 -1.67 -11.37 -13.04
CA ASP A 88 -1.65 -9.96 -13.46
C ASP A 88 -0.60 -9.20 -12.62
N ALA A 89 -0.12 -8.02 -13.05
CA ALA A 89 0.69 -7.15 -12.19
C ALA A 89 -0.18 -6.37 -11.18
N VAL A 90 -1.46 -6.16 -11.50
CA VAL A 90 -2.45 -5.56 -10.59
C VAL A 90 -2.86 -6.58 -9.55
N LEU A 91 -2.47 -6.33 -8.30
CA LEU A 91 -2.83 -7.19 -7.19
C LEU A 91 -4.22 -6.87 -6.64
N GLN A 92 -4.52 -5.58 -6.48
CA GLN A 92 -5.78 -5.14 -5.90
C GLN A 92 -6.17 -3.75 -6.37
N THR A 93 -7.48 -3.51 -6.53
CA THR A 93 -8.04 -2.16 -6.71
C THR A 93 -8.87 -1.82 -5.48
N LEU A 94 -8.54 -0.71 -4.83
CA LEU A 94 -9.26 -0.15 -3.70
C LEU A 94 -10.28 0.88 -4.21
N GLU A 95 -11.54 0.63 -3.92
CA GLU A 95 -12.65 1.52 -4.28
C GLU A 95 -13.20 2.17 -3.03
N GLY A 96 -13.50 3.48 -3.10
CA GLY A 96 -14.17 4.15 -1.99
C GLY A 96 -14.14 5.67 -2.04
N HIS A 97 -13.09 6.29 -2.59
CA HIS A 97 -13.15 7.73 -2.84
C HIS A 97 -14.20 8.05 -3.90
N SER A 98 -14.90 9.16 -3.70
CA SER A 98 -15.97 9.60 -4.63
C SER A 98 -15.47 10.53 -5.74
N ASP A 99 -14.20 10.94 -5.66
CA ASP A 99 -13.53 11.79 -6.64
C ASP A 99 -12.02 11.46 -6.68
N GLY A 100 -11.29 12.03 -7.63
CA GLY A 100 -9.90 11.70 -7.94
C GLY A 100 -8.96 11.71 -6.75
N VAL A 101 -8.06 10.71 -6.71
CA VAL A 101 -7.01 10.60 -5.69
C VAL A 101 -5.85 11.53 -6.04
N THR A 102 -5.52 12.43 -5.13
CA THR A 102 -4.56 13.52 -5.32
C THR A 102 -3.25 13.40 -4.56
N ALA A 103 -3.21 12.54 -3.53
CA ALA A 103 -1.99 12.26 -2.79
C ALA A 103 -2.02 10.84 -2.23
N MET A 104 -0.86 10.22 -2.08
CA MET A 104 -0.74 8.92 -1.42
C MET A 104 0.58 8.80 -0.66
N ALA A 105 0.58 8.02 0.42
CA ALA A 105 1.77 7.70 1.19
C ALA A 105 1.61 6.36 1.91
N PHE A 106 2.62 5.49 1.86
CA PHE A 106 2.66 4.32 2.72
C PHE A 106 3.12 4.70 4.13
N SER A 107 2.63 4.00 5.13
CA SER A 107 3.20 4.05 6.47
C SER A 107 4.61 3.45 6.47
N PRO A 108 5.47 3.77 7.44
CA PRO A 108 6.85 3.27 7.51
C PRO A 108 6.94 1.73 7.51
N GLY A 109 5.92 1.07 8.06
CA GLY A 109 5.81 -0.40 8.08
C GLY A 109 5.10 -1.00 6.86
N GLY A 110 4.67 -0.19 5.87
CA GLY A 110 4.04 -0.66 4.63
C GLY A 110 2.62 -1.23 4.76
N ASN A 111 2.16 -1.52 5.97
CA ASN A 111 0.87 -2.17 6.21
C ASN A 111 -0.34 -1.24 6.01
N THR A 112 -0.12 0.07 5.95
CA THR A 112 -1.21 1.04 5.78
C THR A 112 -0.85 2.01 4.67
N LEU A 113 -1.78 2.22 3.74
CA LEU A 113 -1.68 3.23 2.70
C LEU A 113 -2.61 4.38 3.07
N ALA A 114 -2.13 5.62 3.03
CA ALA A 114 -2.96 6.81 3.11
C ALA A 114 -3.21 7.34 1.70
N SER A 115 -4.43 7.80 1.43
CA SER A 115 -4.77 8.54 0.21
C SER A 115 -5.57 9.79 0.52
N GLY A 116 -5.18 10.92 -0.08
CA GLY A 116 -5.96 12.16 -0.11
C GLY A 116 -6.69 12.31 -1.45
N SER A 117 -7.88 12.92 -1.46
CA SER A 117 -8.72 13.03 -2.66
C SER A 117 -9.38 14.41 -2.82
N HIS A 118 -9.86 14.68 -4.04
CA HIS A 118 -10.80 15.74 -4.39
C HIS A 118 -12.11 15.68 -3.58
N ASP A 119 -12.47 14.51 -3.05
CA ASP A 119 -13.64 14.36 -2.18
C ASP A 119 -13.44 14.94 -0.77
N LYS A 120 -12.29 15.60 -0.53
CA LYS A 120 -11.94 16.31 0.70
C LYS A 120 -11.65 15.38 1.89
N THR A 121 -11.56 14.08 1.64
CA THR A 121 -11.25 13.10 2.68
C THR A 121 -9.82 12.59 2.53
N VAL A 122 -9.29 12.10 3.65
CA VAL A 122 -8.14 11.20 3.66
C VAL A 122 -8.61 9.81 4.05
N ARG A 123 -8.22 8.77 3.31
CA ARG A 123 -8.53 7.39 3.67
C ARG A 123 -7.27 6.65 4.05
N LEU A 124 -7.38 5.86 5.12
CA LEU A 124 -6.37 4.90 5.54
C LEU A 124 -6.83 3.50 5.14
N TRP A 125 -6.06 2.84 4.30
CA TRP A 125 -6.33 1.52 3.77
C TRP A 125 -5.42 0.50 4.43
N ASP A 126 -5.97 -0.64 4.79
CA ASP A 126 -5.19 -1.82 5.13
C ASP A 126 -4.69 -2.44 3.83
N VAL A 127 -3.37 -2.50 3.64
CA VAL A 127 -2.78 -2.96 2.35
C VAL A 127 -3.02 -4.46 2.14
N ALA A 128 -3.12 -5.24 3.22
CA ALA A 128 -3.29 -6.68 3.16
C ALA A 128 -4.71 -7.09 2.74
N SER A 129 -5.73 -6.44 3.29
CA SER A 129 -7.14 -6.70 2.97
C SER A 129 -7.69 -5.81 1.87
N GLY A 130 -7.04 -4.67 1.60
CA GLY A 130 -7.54 -3.57 0.79
C GLY A 130 -8.83 -2.94 1.30
N MET A 131 -9.16 -3.15 2.58
CA MET A 131 -10.31 -2.48 3.19
C MET A 131 -9.92 -1.10 3.72
N VAL A 132 -10.88 -0.18 3.69
CA VAL A 132 -10.76 1.10 4.40
C VAL A 132 -10.74 0.83 5.90
N ARG A 133 -9.65 1.19 6.57
CA ARG A 133 -9.57 1.21 8.04
C ARG A 133 -10.29 2.44 8.60
N GLN A 134 -10.02 3.61 8.01
CA GLN A 134 -10.57 4.89 8.46
C GLN A 134 -10.79 5.85 7.29
N THR A 135 -11.82 6.68 7.41
CA THR A 135 -12.03 7.86 6.57
C THR A 135 -11.93 9.09 7.48
N LEU A 136 -10.94 9.93 7.21
CA LEU A 136 -10.64 11.14 7.95
C LEU A 136 -11.31 12.31 7.24
N GLU A 137 -12.34 12.83 7.89
CA GLU A 137 -13.15 13.95 7.42
C GLU A 137 -12.80 15.23 8.19
N GLY A 138 -12.98 16.38 7.56
CA GLY A 138 -12.82 17.68 8.21
C GLY A 138 -12.02 18.71 7.42
N HIS A 139 -11.42 18.33 6.29
CA HIS A 139 -10.95 19.31 5.30
C HIS A 139 -12.15 19.90 4.55
N LEU A 140 -12.05 21.18 4.19
CA LEU A 140 -13.14 21.91 3.50
C LEU A 140 -12.97 21.93 1.98
N ASP A 141 -11.80 21.52 1.50
CA ASP A 141 -11.43 21.42 0.09
C ASP A 141 -10.49 20.22 -0.12
N LEU A 142 -10.15 19.92 -1.38
CA LEU A 142 -9.37 18.74 -1.76
C LEU A 142 -8.07 18.59 -0.98
N VAL A 143 -7.70 17.35 -0.70
CA VAL A 143 -6.45 17.02 0.00
C VAL A 143 -5.33 16.85 -1.00
N ALA A 144 -4.41 17.81 -1.06
CA ALA A 144 -3.34 17.86 -2.05
C ALA A 144 -2.09 17.08 -1.65
N ALA A 145 -1.87 16.84 -0.35
CA ALA A 145 -0.70 16.13 0.15
C ALA A 145 -1.05 15.27 1.37
N VAL A 146 -0.40 14.10 1.50
CA VAL A 146 -0.44 13.26 2.70
C VAL A 146 0.96 12.72 3.00
N ALA A 147 1.31 12.58 4.28
CA ALA A 147 2.57 11.97 4.71
C ALA A 147 2.42 11.32 6.09
N PHE A 148 3.09 10.19 6.29
CA PHE A 148 3.25 9.59 7.62
C PHE A 148 4.49 10.15 8.33
N SER A 149 4.41 10.26 9.65
CA SER A 149 5.58 10.44 10.49
C SER A 149 6.50 9.22 10.43
N PRO A 150 7.81 9.36 10.71
CA PRO A 150 8.75 8.24 10.66
C PRO A 150 8.39 7.10 11.62
N ASP A 151 7.70 7.40 12.73
CA ASP A 151 7.20 6.40 13.69
C ASP A 151 5.84 5.80 13.29
N GLY A 152 5.20 6.31 12.23
CA GLY A 152 3.92 5.87 11.71
C GLY A 152 2.70 6.21 12.57
N LYS A 153 2.87 6.91 13.70
CA LYS A 153 1.78 7.23 14.63
C LYS A 153 0.97 8.43 14.22
N THR A 154 1.57 9.35 13.47
CA THR A 154 0.93 10.58 13.02
C THR A 154 0.83 10.58 11.50
N LEU A 155 -0.33 10.98 10.99
CA LEU A 155 -0.51 11.32 9.59
C LEU A 155 -0.66 12.83 9.48
N ALA A 156 0.00 13.44 8.50
CA ALA A 156 -0.22 14.82 8.12
C ALA A 156 -0.91 14.90 6.77
N SER A 157 -1.85 15.84 6.62
CA SER A 157 -2.52 16.13 5.36
C SER A 157 -2.54 17.63 5.07
N GLY A 158 -2.20 18.01 3.85
CA GLY A 158 -2.28 19.38 3.34
C GLY A 158 -3.44 19.50 2.36
N SER A 159 -4.25 20.56 2.49
CA SER A 159 -5.44 20.78 1.66
C SER A 159 -5.44 22.15 0.99
N ARG A 160 -6.21 22.27 -0.10
CA ARG A 160 -6.52 23.56 -0.74
C ARG A 160 -7.37 24.49 0.13
N ASP A 161 -7.91 23.99 1.24
CA ASP A 161 -8.53 24.82 2.27
C ASP A 161 -7.51 25.68 3.06
N LYS A 162 -6.23 25.61 2.66
CA LYS A 162 -5.10 26.33 3.25
C LYS A 162 -4.80 25.88 4.67
N THR A 163 -5.19 24.65 5.02
CA THR A 163 -4.87 24.03 6.29
C THR A 163 -4.00 22.80 6.12
N VAL A 164 -3.18 22.57 7.13
CA VAL A 164 -2.52 21.29 7.38
C VAL A 164 -3.14 20.68 8.63
N LYS A 165 -3.58 19.43 8.54
CA LYS A 165 -4.11 18.67 9.68
C LYS A 165 -3.14 17.56 10.05
N LEU A 166 -2.96 17.37 11.35
CA LEU A 166 -2.28 16.24 11.94
C LEU A 166 -3.33 15.31 12.54
N TRP A 167 -3.22 14.04 12.24
CA TRP A 167 -4.14 12.99 12.65
C TRP A 167 -3.38 11.93 13.42
N ASP A 168 -4.01 11.40 14.46
CA ASP A 168 -3.57 10.16 15.06
C ASP A 168 -3.91 9.01 14.09
N ALA A 169 -2.89 8.30 13.61
CA ALA A 169 -3.06 7.28 12.57
C ALA A 169 -3.81 6.02 13.05
N ALA A 170 -3.91 5.81 14.36
CA ALA A 170 -4.57 4.64 14.95
C ALA A 170 -6.06 4.88 15.17
N SER A 171 -6.44 6.07 15.65
CA SER A 171 -7.81 6.45 16.01
C SER A 171 -8.50 7.31 14.94
N GLY A 172 -7.74 7.96 14.07
CA GLY A 172 -8.24 8.91 13.07
C GLY A 172 -8.62 10.26 13.67
N ALA A 173 -8.31 10.50 14.95
CA ALA A 173 -8.62 11.76 15.62
C ALA A 173 -7.72 12.90 15.11
N VAL A 174 -8.29 14.10 14.96
CA VAL A 174 -7.51 15.31 14.67
C VAL A 174 -6.70 15.69 15.90
N LEU A 175 -5.37 15.65 15.79
CA LEU A 175 -4.45 16.12 16.82
C LEU A 175 -4.26 17.64 16.74
N LYS A 176 -4.13 18.17 15.52
CA LYS A 176 -3.88 19.60 15.29
C LYS A 176 -4.40 20.04 13.93
N SER A 177 -4.89 21.27 13.84
CA SER A 177 -5.25 21.93 12.58
C SER A 177 -4.49 23.25 12.51
N LEU A 178 -3.70 23.44 11.46
CA LEU A 178 -2.80 24.57 11.27
C LEU A 178 -3.26 25.34 10.02
N GLY A 179 -3.62 26.61 10.17
CA GLY A 179 -3.86 27.49 9.02
C GLY A 179 -2.54 27.98 8.46
N VAL A 180 -2.25 27.69 7.20
CA VAL A 180 -0.97 28.01 6.54
C VAL A 180 -1.10 29.17 5.55
N GLY A 181 -2.32 29.64 5.28
CA GLY A 181 -2.60 30.81 4.44
C GLY A 181 -2.47 30.59 2.93
N ASP A 182 -1.88 29.48 2.51
CA ASP A 182 -1.69 29.08 1.12
C ASP A 182 -1.78 27.55 0.97
N ILE A 183 -1.82 27.06 -0.26
CA ILE A 183 -1.93 25.64 -0.62
C ILE A 183 -0.61 24.93 -0.34
N VAL A 184 -0.70 23.81 0.37
CA VAL A 184 0.41 22.88 0.63
C VAL A 184 0.25 21.67 -0.30
N GLU A 185 1.11 21.60 -1.32
CA GLU A 185 1.06 20.55 -2.35
C GLU A 185 2.07 19.44 -2.10
N THR A 186 3.11 19.73 -1.30
CA THR A 186 4.10 18.74 -0.89
C THR A 186 4.22 18.76 0.62
N LEU A 187 4.35 17.57 1.21
CA LEU A 187 4.36 17.41 2.65
C LEU A 187 5.22 16.19 2.98
N SER A 188 6.20 16.37 3.85
CA SER A 188 6.96 15.28 4.46
C SER A 188 7.33 15.65 5.88
N PHE A 189 7.49 14.67 6.76
CA PHE A 189 8.04 14.92 8.09
C PHE A 189 9.55 15.11 8.01
N SER A 190 10.09 15.93 8.91
CA SER A 190 11.52 15.93 9.19
C SER A 190 11.91 14.64 9.93
N ASP A 191 13.18 14.24 9.78
CA ASP A 191 13.69 12.98 10.34
C ASP A 191 13.61 12.96 11.88
N ASP A 192 13.67 14.13 12.52
CA ASP A 192 13.51 14.35 13.97
C ASP A 192 12.06 14.50 14.42
N ASN A 193 11.09 14.42 13.49
CA ASN A 193 9.65 14.57 13.73
C ASN A 193 9.24 15.92 14.35
N THR A 194 10.10 16.94 14.33
CA THR A 194 9.82 18.26 14.94
C THR A 194 9.14 19.24 13.97
N SER A 195 9.13 18.94 12.67
CA SER A 195 8.59 19.83 11.65
C SER A 195 8.07 19.09 10.42
N LEU A 196 7.19 19.74 9.67
CA LEU A 196 6.82 19.32 8.32
C LEU A 196 7.62 20.14 7.31
N ARG A 197 8.28 19.46 6.38
CA ARG A 197 8.82 20.09 5.17
C ARG A 197 7.68 20.24 4.17
N THR A 198 7.49 21.46 3.67
CA THR A 198 6.48 21.76 2.64
C THR A 198 7.08 22.61 1.53
N ASN A 199 6.37 22.73 0.40
CA ASN A 199 6.71 23.66 -0.68
C ASN A 199 6.69 25.15 -0.25
N ARG A 200 6.19 25.46 0.96
CA ARG A 200 6.16 26.82 1.52
C ARG A 200 7.20 27.04 2.63
N GLY A 201 8.03 26.03 2.91
CA GLY A 201 9.00 26.05 4.00
C GLY A 201 8.60 25.11 5.16
N PRO A 202 9.44 25.04 6.20
CA PRO A 202 9.19 24.17 7.34
C PRO A 202 8.04 24.71 8.21
N ILE A 203 7.11 23.83 8.59
CA ILE A 203 6.06 24.12 9.56
C ILE A 203 6.46 23.43 10.88
N PRO A 204 6.76 24.18 11.96
CA PRO A 204 7.10 23.58 13.23
C PRO A 204 5.90 22.82 13.80
N ILE A 205 6.13 21.55 14.12
CA ILE A 205 5.18 20.72 14.84
C ILE A 205 5.70 20.67 16.28
N SER A 206 5.33 21.65 17.10
CA SER A 206 5.53 21.55 18.54
C SER A 206 4.64 20.44 19.10
N LEU A 207 5.11 19.20 19.03
CA LEU A 207 4.60 18.07 19.79
C LEU A 207 5.53 17.92 21.00
N SER A 208 5.05 18.30 22.18
CA SER A 208 5.65 17.80 23.42
C SER A 208 5.31 16.31 23.53
N LEU A 209 6.12 15.46 22.91
CA LEU A 209 6.11 14.03 23.15
C LEU A 209 7.47 13.67 23.73
N SER A 210 7.47 13.39 25.02
CA SER A 210 8.58 12.78 25.72
C SER A 210 8.81 11.35 25.21
N ASP A 211 10.08 11.10 24.93
CA ASP A 211 10.85 9.88 25.17
C ASP A 211 11.14 8.92 24.00
N ASP A 212 12.38 8.42 24.07
CA ASP A 212 13.24 7.82 23.07
C ASP A 212 12.59 6.77 22.15
N GLY A 213 12.66 7.02 20.84
CA GLY A 213 12.46 6.05 19.78
C GLY A 213 13.73 5.92 18.94
N PRO A 214 14.02 4.74 18.35
CA PRO A 214 15.26 4.51 17.63
C PRO A 214 15.38 5.42 16.41
N VAL A 215 16.58 5.96 16.22
CA VAL A 215 16.97 6.78 15.07
C VAL A 215 16.85 5.93 13.80
N PHE A 216 15.88 6.26 12.94
CA PHE A 216 15.78 5.67 11.61
C PHE A 216 16.90 6.23 10.72
N GLN A 217 17.72 5.36 10.16
CA GLN A 217 18.69 5.71 9.12
C GLN A 217 17.97 5.89 7.76
N PRO A 218 18.51 6.72 6.85
CA PRO A 218 17.91 6.93 5.54
C PRO A 218 17.88 5.59 4.79
N GLN A 219 16.68 5.16 4.37
CA GLN A 219 16.54 4.03 3.46
C GLN A 219 17.27 4.35 2.16
N VAL A 220 18.10 3.38 1.72
CA VAL A 220 18.64 3.27 0.36
C VAL A 220 17.53 3.61 -0.64
N PRO A 221 17.79 4.39 -1.72
CA PRO A 221 16.76 4.75 -2.68
C PRO A 221 15.97 3.49 -3.09
N PRO A 222 14.63 3.59 -3.21
CA PRO A 222 13.83 2.41 -3.43
C PRO A 222 14.27 1.75 -4.75
N LEU A 223 14.50 0.43 -4.72
CA LEU A 223 14.84 -0.32 -5.93
C LEU A 223 13.78 -0.11 -7.02
N ILE A 224 12.52 0.13 -6.66
CA ILE A 224 11.47 0.55 -7.59
C ILE A 224 11.17 2.06 -7.45
N PHE A 225 11.01 2.74 -8.57
CA PHE A 225 10.35 4.05 -8.60
C PHE A 225 9.51 4.21 -9.87
N VAL A 226 8.65 5.22 -9.90
CA VAL A 226 7.89 5.57 -11.10
C VAL A 226 8.45 6.86 -11.68
N ASN A 227 8.82 6.83 -12.95
CA ASN A 227 9.33 7.96 -13.72
C ASN A 227 8.46 8.18 -14.95
N ASP A 228 7.64 9.23 -14.90
CA ASP A 228 6.63 9.57 -15.91
C ASP A 228 5.73 8.37 -16.29
N GLU A 229 6.02 7.74 -17.43
CA GLU A 229 5.23 6.65 -17.98
C GLU A 229 5.72 5.26 -17.58
N TRP A 230 6.79 5.15 -16.81
CA TRP A 230 7.44 3.87 -16.52
C TRP A 230 7.54 3.61 -15.03
N VAL A 231 7.18 2.39 -14.63
CA VAL A 231 7.75 1.80 -13.42
C VAL A 231 9.15 1.32 -13.77
N CYS A 232 10.13 1.71 -12.97
CA CYS A 232 11.53 1.38 -13.14
C CYS A 232 12.03 0.56 -11.94
N HIS A 233 12.97 -0.35 -12.21
CA HIS A 233 13.76 -1.04 -11.19
C HIS A 233 15.23 -0.66 -11.36
N ASP A 234 15.81 0.06 -10.39
CA ASP A 234 17.12 0.69 -10.48
C ASP A 234 17.26 1.56 -11.75
N THR A 235 18.01 1.11 -12.76
CA THR A 235 18.16 1.84 -14.03
C THR A 235 17.30 1.31 -15.16
N GLU A 236 16.59 0.19 -14.95
CA GLU A 236 15.82 -0.50 -15.98
C GLU A 236 14.34 -0.12 -15.95
N ARG A 237 13.74 0.00 -17.13
CA ARG A 237 12.30 0.21 -17.32
C ARG A 237 11.59 -1.13 -17.35
N ILE A 238 10.72 -1.39 -16.37
CA ILE A 238 10.11 -2.72 -16.17
C ILE A 238 8.64 -2.78 -16.63
N LEU A 239 7.89 -1.69 -16.49
CA LEU A 239 6.48 -1.65 -16.90
C LEU A 239 6.13 -0.28 -17.48
N TRP A 240 5.63 -0.26 -18.70
CA TRP A 240 5.04 0.95 -19.28
C TRP A 240 3.61 1.09 -18.78
N LEU A 241 3.31 2.21 -18.12
CA LEU A 241 1.98 2.51 -17.61
C LEU A 241 1.05 2.87 -18.78
N PRO A 242 -0.09 2.19 -18.95
CA PRO A 242 -1.12 2.62 -19.89
C PRO A 242 -1.58 4.06 -19.59
N PRO A 243 -2.09 4.82 -20.58
CA PRO A 243 -2.43 6.23 -20.41
C PRO A 243 -3.35 6.53 -19.22
N GLU A 244 -4.27 5.62 -18.89
CA GLU A 244 -5.18 5.71 -17.74
C GLU A 244 -4.47 5.75 -16.37
N TYR A 245 -3.22 5.27 -16.29
CA TYR A 245 -2.40 5.28 -15.08
C TYR A 245 -1.33 6.39 -15.07
N ARG A 246 -1.12 7.12 -16.17
CA ARG A 246 -0.02 8.12 -16.29
C ARG A 246 -0.26 9.44 -15.55
N LEU A 247 -1.52 9.79 -15.34
CA LEU A 247 -1.89 10.94 -14.53
C LEU A 247 -2.08 10.56 -13.05
N ALA A 248 -1.79 9.30 -12.70
CA ALA A 248 -2.01 8.80 -11.37
C ALA A 248 -0.97 9.37 -10.39
N LYS A 249 -1.43 9.61 -9.16
CA LYS A 249 -0.50 9.85 -8.05
C LYS A 249 0.13 8.54 -7.66
N VAL A 250 1.37 8.55 -7.20
CA VAL A 250 2.14 7.34 -6.94
C VAL A 250 2.67 7.34 -5.51
N ALA A 251 2.61 6.17 -4.87
CA ALA A 251 3.38 5.87 -3.68
C ALA A 251 4.08 4.52 -3.89
N VAL A 252 5.30 4.39 -3.37
CA VAL A 252 6.08 3.15 -3.49
C VAL A 252 6.55 2.72 -2.10
N TYR A 253 6.46 1.42 -1.82
CA TYR A 253 6.99 0.81 -0.60
C TYR A 253 7.60 -0.55 -0.95
N GLY A 254 8.93 -0.67 -0.84
CA GLY A 254 9.64 -1.88 -1.23
C GLY A 254 9.33 -2.24 -2.70
N SER A 255 8.68 -3.40 -2.90
CA SER A 255 8.26 -3.88 -4.22
C SER A 255 6.80 -3.55 -4.59
N VAL A 256 6.12 -2.78 -3.76
CA VAL A 256 4.70 -2.42 -3.92
C VAL A 256 4.58 -1.01 -4.46
N VAL A 257 3.82 -0.85 -5.55
CA VAL A 257 3.49 0.44 -6.16
C VAL A 257 1.99 0.66 -6.04
N ALA A 258 1.59 1.76 -5.43
CA ALA A 258 0.21 2.23 -5.42
C ALA A 258 0.03 3.35 -6.43
N LEU A 259 -1.04 3.31 -7.21
CA LEU A 259 -1.43 4.29 -8.23
C LEU A 259 -2.84 4.83 -7.94
N GLY A 260 -2.95 6.12 -7.66
CA GLY A 260 -4.22 6.80 -7.41
C GLY A 260 -4.81 7.38 -8.70
N CYS A 261 -6.00 6.94 -9.09
CA CYS A 261 -6.65 7.32 -10.33
C CYS A 261 -7.59 8.54 -10.15
N GLY A 262 -7.82 9.28 -11.23
CA GLY A 262 -8.79 10.38 -11.29
C GLY A 262 -10.24 9.97 -11.04
N THR A 263 -10.55 8.66 -11.07
CA THR A 263 -11.88 8.13 -10.73
C THR A 263 -12.10 7.86 -9.24
N GLY A 264 -11.09 8.12 -8.38
CA GLY A 264 -11.14 7.77 -6.95
C GLY A 264 -10.67 6.35 -6.61
N ARG A 265 -10.25 5.57 -7.62
CA ARG A 265 -9.67 4.23 -7.40
C ARG A 265 -8.21 4.32 -7.01
N VAL A 266 -7.76 3.42 -6.14
CA VAL A 266 -6.33 3.19 -5.89
C VAL A 266 -5.96 1.79 -6.35
N THR A 267 -5.00 1.68 -7.27
CA THR A 267 -4.54 0.39 -7.79
C THR A 267 -3.22 0.03 -7.13
N ILE A 268 -3.13 -1.14 -6.51
CA ILE A 268 -1.91 -1.68 -5.93
C ILE A 268 -1.34 -2.72 -6.88
N MET A 269 -0.09 -2.51 -7.28
CA MET A 269 0.74 -3.44 -8.03
C MET A 269 1.86 -3.94 -7.13
N ILE A 270 2.22 -5.21 -7.27
CA ILE A 270 3.39 -5.79 -6.61
C ILE A 270 4.29 -6.38 -7.68
N PHE A 271 5.59 -6.12 -7.58
CA PHE A 271 6.60 -6.64 -8.50
C PHE A 271 7.49 -7.66 -7.80
N ALA A 272 7.86 -8.73 -8.50
CA ALA A 272 8.89 -9.67 -8.09
C ALA A 272 10.15 -9.39 -8.88
N PHE A 273 11.30 -9.41 -8.20
CA PHE A 273 12.62 -9.40 -8.80
C PHE A 273 13.45 -10.49 -8.16
#